data_AF-A0A1U8HJU8-F1
#
_entry.id   AF-A0A1U8HJU8-F1
#
_cell.length_a   1.000
_cell.length_b   1.000
_cell.length_c   1.000
_cell.angle_alpha   90.00
_cell.angle_beta   90.00
_cell.angle_gamma   90.00
#
_symmetry.space_group_name_H-M   'P 1'
#
loop_
_entity.id
_entity.type
_entity.pdbx_description
1 polymer ?
#
loop_
_entity_poly.entity_id
_entity_poly.type
_entity_poly.pdbx_seq_one_letter_code
_entity_poly.pdbx_strand_id
1 'polypeptide(L)'
;MKKDLRSHWSLRKMVTRNGMLYPILGFASCVAFLYMSFGDLKLSANFTKGPRFSFVERNGTQFFLNGKPLYINGWNSYWLMAHSVDESSRPKVSAMLQAGAKMGLTVCRTWAFNDGGYNALQISPGQFDERVFKALDYVIAEARQQGIRLLLSLVNNLQPYGGKTQYVNWAWQEGVGLSSSNDSFFFDPSIRKYFKNYVLTVLTRKNTITGIQYRNDPTIFAWELINEPRCMTDPPGDTLQDWLEEMSAFIKSIDKNHLLTIGLEGFYGPSSPKKATVNPEQWASALGADFMRNSNITSVDFASVHIYPDQWFHGLRFEEKRNYVSKWMHSHIEDCDKELKKPVMFTEYGLSDQNKDFQLSQREQLYRTIQDIIYKSAKKKGSGAGALVWQFFVEGMQEYSDDFGMVPWQSPPIYKLTIEHSCKLARIQGLIQENGNLKQLCSKRK
;
A
#
# COMPACT_ATOMS: atom_id res chain seq x y z
N MET A 1 -39.48 93.49 -13.31
CA MET A 1 -38.82 93.86 -12.03
C MET A 1 -38.26 92.60 -11.37
N LYS A 2 -37.02 92.71 -10.85
CA LYS A 2 -36.13 91.78 -10.10
C LYS A 2 -36.77 90.54 -9.41
N LYS A 3 -36.25 89.31 -9.62
CA LYS A 3 -35.07 88.61 -9.01
C LYS A 3 -35.28 88.08 -7.58
N ASP A 4 -35.36 86.74 -7.49
CA ASP A 4 -34.45 85.83 -6.76
C ASP A 4 -34.42 85.63 -5.22
N LEU A 5 -34.17 84.36 -4.86
CA LEU A 5 -33.44 83.76 -3.70
C LEU A 5 -34.13 83.36 -2.36
N ARG A 6 -34.06 82.02 -2.10
CA ARG A 6 -33.63 81.26 -0.87
C ARG A 6 -34.46 81.44 0.44
N SER A 7 -34.62 80.47 1.37
CA SER A 7 -33.86 79.27 1.74
C SER A 7 -34.68 78.24 2.56
N HIS A 8 -34.40 76.95 2.30
CA HIS A 8 -34.24 75.77 3.18
C HIS A 8 -34.57 75.80 4.70
N TRP A 9 -35.16 74.70 5.22
CA TRP A 9 -34.58 73.65 6.11
C TRP A 9 -35.74 72.82 6.73
N SER A 10 -35.94 71.55 6.34
CA SER A 10 -35.39 70.32 6.94
C SER A 10 -36.10 69.87 8.24
N LEU A 11 -36.67 68.65 8.23
CA LEU A 11 -36.28 67.62 9.20
C LEU A 11 -36.63 66.21 8.71
N ARG A 12 -35.63 65.58 8.09
CA ARG A 12 -35.45 64.11 8.06
C ARG A 12 -35.06 63.67 9.47
N LYS A 13 -35.69 62.63 10.01
CA LYS A 13 -35.03 61.55 10.78
C LYS A 13 -36.03 60.48 11.24
N MET A 14 -35.93 59.30 10.64
CA MET A 14 -36.04 57.95 11.24
C MET A 14 -36.43 56.99 10.13
N VAL A 15 -35.48 56.46 9.36
CA VAL A 15 -35.42 55.07 8.82
C VAL A 15 -34.10 54.98 8.03
N THR A 16 -32.95 55.01 8.70
CA THR A 16 -31.68 54.61 8.06
C THR A 16 -30.69 54.21 9.15
N ARG A 17 -30.76 52.97 9.63
CA ARG A 17 -29.60 52.39 10.33
C ARG A 17 -29.36 50.89 10.10
N ASN A 18 -30.35 50.12 9.62
CA ASN A 18 -30.16 48.67 9.38
C ASN A 18 -30.39 48.21 7.92
N GLY A 19 -30.53 49.14 6.96
CA GLY A 19 -30.96 48.81 5.58
C GLY A 19 -29.99 47.93 4.76
N MET A 20 -28.70 47.88 5.12
CA MET A 20 -27.71 47.04 4.45
C MET A 20 -27.24 45.82 5.26
N LEU A 21 -27.56 45.77 6.57
CA LEU A 21 -27.06 44.70 7.45
C LEU A 21 -27.76 43.37 7.20
N TYR A 22 -29.09 43.39 7.05
CA TYR A 22 -29.88 42.18 6.79
C TYR A 22 -29.65 41.56 5.40
N PRO A 23 -29.51 42.33 4.31
CA PRO A 23 -29.15 41.77 3.00
C PRO A 23 -27.75 41.14 2.97
N ILE A 24 -26.77 41.75 3.65
CA ILE A 24 -25.40 41.20 3.73
C ILE A 24 -25.37 39.92 4.55
N LEU A 25 -26.04 39.89 5.71
CA LEU A 25 -26.17 38.69 6.53
C LEU A 25 -26.91 37.58 5.77
N GLY A 26 -27.99 37.89 5.07
CA GLY A 26 -28.72 36.93 4.24
C GLY A 26 -27.87 36.36 3.10
N PHE A 27 -27.08 37.20 2.42
CA PHE A 27 -26.15 36.74 1.38
C PHE A 27 -25.02 35.89 1.98
N ALA A 28 -24.43 36.29 3.10
CA ALA A 28 -23.40 35.53 3.80
C ALA A 28 -23.91 34.16 4.28
N SER A 29 -25.14 34.10 4.81
CA SER A 29 -25.79 32.85 5.18
C SER A 29 -26.10 31.97 3.98
N CYS A 30 -26.51 32.53 2.83
CA CYS A 30 -26.70 31.76 1.60
C CYS A 30 -25.38 31.22 1.05
N VAL A 31 -24.30 32.01 1.07
CA VAL A 31 -22.96 31.55 0.66
C VAL A 31 -22.45 30.48 1.62
N ALA A 32 -22.64 30.63 2.93
CA ALA A 32 -22.29 29.63 3.92
C ALA A 32 -23.11 28.34 3.72
N PHE A 33 -24.41 28.45 3.46
CA PHE A 33 -25.27 27.29 3.19
C PHE A 33 -24.87 26.59 1.88
N LEU A 34 -24.57 27.34 0.82
CA LEU A 34 -24.06 26.78 -0.43
C LEU A 34 -22.68 26.15 -0.26
N TYR A 35 -21.80 26.73 0.55
CA TYR A 35 -20.49 26.16 0.86
C TYR A 35 -20.61 24.91 1.76
N MET A 36 -21.52 24.90 2.73
CA MET A 36 -21.77 23.72 3.56
C MET A 36 -22.50 22.60 2.78
N SER A 37 -23.36 22.96 1.82
CA SER A 37 -24.15 22.00 1.03
C SER A 37 -23.41 21.49 -0.21
N PHE A 38 -22.50 22.29 -0.78
CA PHE A 38 -21.82 22.02 -2.06
C PHE A 38 -20.31 22.29 -2.05
N GLY A 39 -19.70 22.61 -0.91
CA GLY A 39 -18.24 22.80 -0.80
C GLY A 39 -17.44 21.57 -1.23
N ASP A 40 -18.01 20.38 -1.01
CA ASP A 40 -17.48 19.09 -1.48
C ASP A 40 -17.45 18.96 -3.02
N LEU A 41 -18.24 19.74 -3.77
CA LEU A 41 -18.18 19.71 -5.25
C LEU A 41 -16.87 20.30 -5.79
N LYS A 42 -16.20 21.21 -5.07
CA LYS A 42 -14.92 21.77 -5.54
C LYS A 42 -13.81 20.73 -5.58
N LEU A 43 -13.84 19.71 -4.72
CA LEU A 43 -12.91 18.58 -4.80
C LEU A 43 -13.21 17.69 -6.03
N SER A 44 -14.48 17.51 -6.39
CA SER A 44 -14.86 16.72 -7.56
C SER A 44 -14.44 17.36 -8.89
N ALA A 45 -14.38 18.70 -8.95
CA ALA A 45 -14.14 19.45 -10.18
C ALA A 45 -12.70 19.36 -10.72
N ASN A 46 -11.72 18.99 -9.87
CA ASN A 46 -10.31 18.89 -10.28
C ASN A 46 -9.85 17.45 -10.60
N PHE A 47 -10.68 16.43 -10.35
CA PHE A 47 -10.38 15.06 -10.79
C PHE A 47 -10.81 14.90 -12.25
N THR A 48 -9.89 15.21 -13.17
CA THR A 48 -10.04 14.82 -14.58
C THR A 48 -10.28 13.31 -14.68
N LYS A 49 -11.04 12.88 -15.69
CA LYS A 49 -11.34 11.47 -15.95
C LYS A 49 -10.02 10.71 -16.18
N GLY A 50 -9.46 10.13 -15.11
CA GLY A 50 -8.16 9.48 -15.11
C GLY A 50 -8.10 8.30 -16.10
N PRO A 51 -6.89 7.75 -16.36
CA PRO A 51 -6.71 6.65 -17.29
C PRO A 51 -7.69 5.48 -17.00
N ARG A 52 -8.19 4.85 -18.06
CA ARG A 52 -8.98 3.61 -17.93
C ARG A 52 -8.03 2.46 -17.60
N PHE A 53 -8.13 1.95 -16.39
CA PHE A 53 -7.44 0.74 -15.98
C PHE A 53 -8.32 -0.50 -16.21
N SER A 54 -7.66 -1.62 -16.49
CA SER A 54 -8.23 -2.96 -16.42
C SER A 54 -7.69 -3.66 -15.18
N PHE A 55 -8.36 -4.70 -14.68
CA PHE A 55 -7.83 -5.53 -13.61
C PHE A 55 -6.56 -6.26 -14.08
N VAL A 56 -5.62 -6.46 -13.15
CA VAL A 56 -4.48 -7.35 -13.39
C VAL A 56 -4.94 -8.76 -13.12
N GLU A 57 -4.61 -9.66 -14.02
CA GLU A 57 -4.96 -11.08 -13.94
C GLU A 57 -3.71 -11.91 -13.70
N ARG A 58 -3.89 -13.11 -13.16
CA ARG A 58 -2.85 -14.13 -13.14
C ARG A 58 -3.08 -15.10 -14.29
N ASN A 59 -1.99 -15.46 -14.98
CA ASN A 59 -1.95 -16.59 -15.90
C ASN A 59 -0.72 -17.45 -15.57
N GLY A 60 -0.96 -18.62 -14.98
CA GLY A 60 0.11 -19.50 -14.50
C GLY A 60 1.03 -18.78 -13.50
N THR A 61 2.31 -18.70 -13.84
CA THR A 61 3.36 -18.08 -13.03
C THR A 61 3.55 -16.59 -13.26
N GLN A 62 2.73 -15.95 -14.10
CA GLN A 62 2.91 -14.56 -14.50
C GLN A 62 1.65 -13.72 -14.29
N PHE A 63 1.83 -12.40 -14.13
CA PHE A 63 0.73 -11.45 -14.20
C PHE A 63 0.49 -11.00 -15.64
N PHE A 64 -0.75 -10.64 -15.94
CA PHE A 64 -1.17 -10.13 -17.23
C PHE A 64 -2.03 -8.88 -17.06
N LEU A 65 -1.86 -7.94 -17.98
CA LEU A 65 -2.69 -6.76 -18.11
C LEU A 65 -3.02 -6.56 -19.58
N ASN A 66 -4.31 -6.56 -19.92
CA ASN A 66 -4.79 -6.44 -21.31
C ASN A 66 -4.13 -7.47 -22.26
N GLY A 67 -4.01 -8.72 -21.81
CA GLY A 67 -3.43 -9.80 -22.59
C GLY A 67 -1.90 -9.78 -22.73
N LYS A 68 -1.21 -8.84 -22.06
CA LYS A 68 0.26 -8.76 -22.06
C LYS A 68 0.86 -9.11 -20.71
N PRO A 69 2.02 -9.79 -20.67
CA PRO A 69 2.73 -10.03 -19.42
C PRO A 69 3.02 -8.71 -18.68
N LEU A 70 2.82 -8.73 -17.37
CA LEU A 70 3.11 -7.63 -16.46
C LEU A 70 4.15 -8.10 -15.42
N TYR A 71 5.14 -7.26 -15.21
CA TYR A 71 6.21 -7.41 -14.23
C TYR A 71 6.33 -6.10 -13.47
N ILE A 72 6.51 -6.19 -12.16
CA ILE A 72 6.35 -5.07 -11.27
C ILE A 72 7.73 -4.57 -10.83
N ASN A 73 7.97 -3.28 -11.06
CA ASN A 73 8.92 -2.50 -10.29
C ASN A 73 8.10 -1.55 -9.41
N GLY A 74 8.30 -1.60 -8.10
CA GLY A 74 7.45 -0.89 -7.15
C GLY A 74 8.18 -0.44 -5.90
N TRP A 75 7.41 0.05 -4.94
CA TRP A 75 7.92 0.51 -3.64
C TRP A 75 6.84 0.43 -2.56
N ASN A 76 7.26 0.61 -1.32
CA ASN A 76 6.40 0.74 -0.16
C ASN A 76 6.36 2.19 0.33
N SER A 77 5.16 2.66 0.66
CA SER A 77 4.91 3.90 1.39
C SER A 77 3.72 3.64 2.31
N TYR A 78 3.94 3.13 3.52
CA TYR A 78 2.84 2.76 4.44
C TYR A 78 2.00 3.97 4.89
N TRP A 79 2.61 5.15 4.87
CA TRP A 79 2.10 6.39 5.46
C TRP A 79 1.01 7.10 4.64
N LEU A 80 0.73 6.67 3.39
CA LEU A 80 -0.09 7.45 2.45
C LEU A 80 -1.49 7.78 3.00
N MET A 81 -2.18 6.80 3.60
CA MET A 81 -3.50 7.01 4.19
C MET A 81 -3.43 7.93 5.41
N ALA A 82 -2.57 7.61 6.38
CA ALA A 82 -2.45 8.35 7.63
C ALA A 82 -2.08 9.82 7.39
N HIS A 83 -1.24 10.09 6.40
CA HIS A 83 -0.81 11.44 6.04
C HIS A 83 -1.86 12.19 5.19
N SER A 84 -2.80 11.49 4.54
CA SER A 84 -3.86 12.10 3.74
C SER A 84 -5.06 12.59 4.57
N VAL A 85 -5.08 12.29 5.88
CA VAL A 85 -6.14 12.75 6.80
C VAL A 85 -6.15 14.26 6.92
N ASP A 86 -4.96 14.87 7.00
CA ASP A 86 -4.82 16.32 6.87
C ASP A 86 -4.70 16.70 5.37
N GLU A 87 -5.60 17.56 4.91
CA GLU A 87 -5.60 18.02 3.53
C GLU A 87 -4.32 18.80 3.17
N SER A 88 -3.72 19.49 4.14
CA SER A 88 -2.48 20.24 3.96
C SER A 88 -1.28 19.35 3.62
N SER A 89 -1.37 18.07 4.03
CA SER A 89 -0.35 17.04 3.83
C SER A 89 -0.52 16.23 2.54
N ARG A 90 -1.70 16.27 1.90
CA ARG A 90 -1.99 15.56 0.64
C ARG A 90 -1.01 15.86 -0.52
N PRO A 91 -0.45 17.08 -0.68
CA PRO A 91 0.57 17.34 -1.69
C PRO A 91 1.81 16.45 -1.58
N LYS A 92 2.20 16.00 -0.37
CA LYS A 92 3.31 15.05 -0.19
C LYS A 92 2.98 13.67 -0.74
N VAL A 93 1.73 13.21 -0.56
CA VAL A 93 1.22 11.95 -1.12
C VAL A 93 1.20 12.00 -2.65
N SER A 94 0.66 13.07 -3.22
CA SER A 94 0.68 13.30 -4.68
C SER A 94 2.12 13.35 -5.21
N ALA A 95 3.03 14.06 -4.53
CA ALA A 95 4.43 14.15 -4.92
C ALA A 95 5.12 12.78 -4.93
N MET A 96 4.88 11.92 -3.93
CA MET A 96 5.45 10.58 -3.88
C MET A 96 4.92 9.69 -5.03
N LEU A 97 3.61 9.68 -5.26
CA LEU A 97 2.99 8.91 -6.35
C LEU A 97 3.46 9.41 -7.72
N GLN A 98 3.56 10.73 -7.91
CA GLN A 98 4.09 11.34 -9.13
C GLN A 98 5.57 11.00 -9.34
N ALA A 99 6.38 11.00 -8.28
CA ALA A 99 7.79 10.63 -8.35
C ALA A 99 7.96 9.14 -8.71
N GLY A 100 7.12 8.26 -8.14
CA GLY A 100 7.05 6.85 -8.54
C GLY A 100 6.77 6.68 -10.03
N ALA A 101 5.75 7.39 -10.54
CA ALA A 101 5.41 7.38 -11.97
C ALA A 101 6.55 7.90 -12.86
N LYS A 102 7.24 8.98 -12.43
CA LYS A 102 8.42 9.53 -13.11
C LYS A 102 9.61 8.55 -13.14
N MET A 103 9.70 7.64 -12.17
CA MET A 103 10.69 6.55 -12.15
C MET A 103 10.25 5.31 -12.95
N GLY A 104 9.04 5.32 -13.52
CA GLY A 104 8.45 4.17 -14.21
C GLY A 104 8.03 3.04 -13.28
N LEU A 105 7.86 3.33 -11.98
CA LEU A 105 7.29 2.37 -11.03
C LEU A 105 5.79 2.19 -11.32
N THR A 106 5.27 1.02 -10.99
CA THR A 106 3.93 0.59 -11.41
C THR A 106 3.00 0.22 -10.26
N VAL A 107 3.56 -0.22 -9.14
CA VAL A 107 2.79 -0.61 -7.94
C VAL A 107 3.41 0.04 -6.71
N CYS A 108 2.57 0.66 -5.89
CA CYS A 108 2.89 1.09 -4.54
C CYS A 108 2.15 0.19 -3.56
N ARG A 109 2.88 -0.41 -2.61
CA ARG A 109 2.28 -1.11 -1.48
C ARG A 109 2.10 -0.14 -0.31
N THR A 110 0.90 -0.13 0.26
CA THR A 110 0.50 0.79 1.33
C THR A 110 -0.58 0.19 2.22
N TRP A 111 -0.79 0.77 3.40
CA TRP A 111 -1.69 0.21 4.41
C TRP A 111 -3.11 0.73 4.21
N ALA A 112 -4.04 -0.20 4.16
CA ALA A 112 -5.47 0.09 4.23
C ALA A 112 -6.01 -0.01 5.67
N PHE A 113 -5.13 -0.13 6.68
CA PHE A 113 -5.49 -0.25 8.10
C PHE A 113 -4.85 0.86 8.96
N ASN A 114 -5.53 1.17 10.05
CA ASN A 114 -5.00 1.83 11.24
C ASN A 114 -6.00 1.52 12.37
N ASP A 115 -5.66 0.56 13.21
CA ASP A 115 -6.57 -0.04 14.18
C ASP A 115 -6.31 0.57 15.56
N GLY A 116 -7.28 1.31 16.11
CA GLY A 116 -7.22 1.86 17.47
C GLY A 116 -6.01 2.78 17.72
N GLY A 117 -6.21 4.09 17.66
CA GLY A 117 -5.11 5.05 17.88
C GLY A 117 -5.35 6.40 17.22
N TYR A 118 -4.28 7.19 17.09
CA TYR A 118 -4.32 8.48 16.42
C TYR A 118 -4.65 8.30 14.93
N ASN A 119 -5.66 9.02 14.45
CA ASN A 119 -6.19 8.91 13.09
C ASN A 119 -6.50 7.45 12.67
N ALA A 120 -7.04 6.65 13.60
CA ALA A 120 -7.46 5.29 13.32
C ALA A 120 -8.51 5.24 12.20
N LEU A 121 -8.32 4.33 11.26
CA LEU A 121 -9.36 4.02 10.27
C LEU A 121 -10.50 3.28 10.97
N GLN A 122 -10.16 2.26 11.76
CA GLN A 122 -11.10 1.54 12.60
C GLN A 122 -10.84 1.92 14.06
N ILE A 123 -11.77 2.67 14.64
CA ILE A 123 -11.68 3.21 16.00
C ILE A 123 -11.89 2.09 17.03
N SER A 124 -12.91 1.28 16.78
CA SER A 124 -13.29 0.07 17.52
C SER A 124 -13.98 -0.91 16.56
N PRO A 125 -14.24 -2.17 16.94
CA PRO A 125 -14.79 -3.17 16.02
C PRO A 125 -16.06 -2.67 15.31
N GLY A 126 -15.98 -2.51 13.98
CA GLY A 126 -17.09 -2.04 13.16
C GLY A 126 -17.42 -0.55 13.25
N GLN A 127 -16.65 0.25 13.97
CA GLN A 127 -16.75 1.71 13.99
C GLN A 127 -15.56 2.34 13.27
N PHE A 128 -15.84 3.17 12.27
CA PHE A 128 -14.83 3.71 11.37
C PHE A 128 -14.81 5.24 11.36
N ASP A 129 -13.63 5.82 11.21
CA ASP A 129 -13.49 7.27 11.01
C ASP A 129 -13.64 7.61 9.52
N GLU A 130 -14.74 8.27 9.16
CA GLU A 130 -15.02 8.70 7.79
C GLU A 130 -13.94 9.62 7.22
N ARG A 131 -13.25 10.42 8.05
CA ARG A 131 -12.16 11.29 7.60
C ARG A 131 -10.98 10.47 7.11
N VAL A 132 -10.68 9.37 7.79
CA VAL A 132 -9.58 8.45 7.44
C VAL A 132 -9.98 7.58 6.25
N PHE A 133 -11.25 7.18 6.13
CA PHE A 133 -11.75 6.56 4.90
C PHE A 133 -11.62 7.47 3.69
N LYS A 134 -12.01 8.75 3.81
CA LYS A 134 -11.81 9.75 2.74
C LYS A 134 -10.33 9.98 2.42
N ALA A 135 -9.44 9.83 3.40
CA ALA A 135 -8.00 9.86 3.18
C ALA A 135 -7.54 8.68 2.29
N LEU A 136 -8.02 7.46 2.55
CA LEU A 136 -7.76 6.31 1.68
C LEU A 136 -8.41 6.47 0.30
N ASP A 137 -9.62 7.04 0.23
CA ASP A 137 -10.31 7.37 -1.03
C ASP A 137 -9.42 8.28 -1.89
N TYR A 138 -8.79 9.30 -1.29
CA TYR A 138 -7.84 10.21 -1.93
C TYR A 138 -6.60 9.48 -2.44
N VAL A 139 -5.99 8.61 -1.64
CA VAL A 139 -4.82 7.83 -2.07
C VAL A 139 -5.11 6.99 -3.31
N ILE A 140 -6.26 6.30 -3.35
CA ILE A 140 -6.67 5.49 -4.51
C ILE A 140 -6.95 6.39 -5.73
N ALA A 141 -7.64 7.51 -5.53
CA ALA A 141 -7.95 8.43 -6.62
C ALA A 141 -6.68 9.09 -7.19
N GLU A 142 -5.73 9.49 -6.34
CA GLU A 142 -4.45 10.08 -6.75
C GLU A 142 -3.56 9.04 -7.45
N ALA A 143 -3.47 7.81 -6.93
CA ALA A 143 -2.72 6.73 -7.57
C ALA A 143 -3.23 6.48 -8.99
N ARG A 144 -4.57 6.50 -9.17
CA ARG A 144 -5.20 6.42 -10.49
C ARG A 144 -4.74 7.53 -11.44
N GLN A 145 -4.73 8.78 -10.96
CA GLN A 145 -4.28 9.91 -11.77
C GLN A 145 -2.82 9.75 -12.22
N GLN A 146 -1.96 9.25 -11.33
CA GLN A 146 -0.53 9.06 -11.61
C GLN A 146 -0.21 7.77 -12.39
N GLY A 147 -1.20 6.95 -12.72
CA GLY A 147 -0.95 5.70 -13.43
C GLY A 147 -0.35 4.60 -12.54
N ILE A 148 -0.47 4.71 -11.21
CA ILE A 148 0.07 3.79 -10.21
C ILE A 148 -1.04 2.88 -9.70
N ARG A 149 -0.72 1.60 -9.50
CA ARG A 149 -1.62 0.65 -8.84
C ARG A 149 -1.25 0.45 -7.38
N LEU A 150 -2.21 0.00 -6.57
CA LEU A 150 -2.03 -0.15 -5.12
C LEU A 150 -2.11 -1.61 -4.68
N LEU A 151 -1.11 -2.09 -3.95
CA LEU A 151 -1.18 -3.31 -3.15
C LEU A 151 -1.59 -2.90 -1.73
N LEU A 152 -2.80 -3.27 -1.32
CA LEU A 152 -3.41 -2.81 -0.07
C LEU A 152 -3.37 -3.92 0.99
N SER A 153 -2.54 -3.71 2.02
CA SER A 153 -2.50 -4.60 3.20
C SER A 153 -3.66 -4.30 4.14
N LEU A 154 -4.33 -5.34 4.63
CA LEU A 154 -5.60 -5.23 5.35
C LEU A 154 -5.44 -5.21 6.87
N VAL A 155 -4.35 -5.73 7.43
CA VAL A 155 -4.03 -5.66 8.86
C VAL A 155 -2.53 -5.89 9.07
N ASN A 156 -2.00 -5.51 10.24
CA ASN A 156 -0.61 -5.76 10.62
C ASN A 156 -0.46 -6.93 11.59
N ASN A 157 0.61 -7.71 11.48
CA ASN A 157 1.06 -8.58 12.57
C ASN A 157 1.81 -7.82 13.67
N LEU A 158 2.53 -6.76 13.29
CA LEU A 158 3.32 -5.93 14.20
C LEU A 158 2.45 -4.88 14.90
N GLN A 159 3.01 -4.26 15.95
CA GLN A 159 2.33 -3.24 16.77
C GLN A 159 2.00 -1.91 16.04
N PRO A 160 2.84 -1.38 15.13
CA PRO A 160 2.55 -0.10 14.49
C PRO A 160 1.19 -0.10 13.78
N TYR A 161 0.41 0.96 14.02
CA TYR A 161 -0.96 1.11 13.52
C TYR A 161 -1.95 0.05 14.06
N GLY A 162 -1.65 -0.48 15.26
CA GLY A 162 -2.50 -1.42 16.00
C GLY A 162 -2.25 -2.87 15.62
N GLY A 163 -2.77 -3.27 14.46
CA GLY A 163 -2.65 -4.65 13.97
C GLY A 163 -3.36 -5.68 14.86
N LYS A 164 -2.93 -6.94 14.76
CA LYS A 164 -3.56 -8.07 15.46
C LYS A 164 -3.67 -7.86 16.98
N THR A 165 -2.69 -7.18 17.58
CA THR A 165 -2.70 -6.85 19.01
C THR A 165 -3.92 -6.01 19.39
N GLN A 166 -4.28 -5.03 18.56
CA GLN A 166 -5.42 -4.16 18.86
C GLN A 166 -6.76 -4.92 18.76
N TYR A 167 -6.87 -5.86 17.82
CA TYR A 167 -8.04 -6.73 17.74
C TYR A 167 -8.19 -7.63 18.97
N VAL A 168 -7.08 -8.19 19.47
CA VAL A 168 -7.06 -8.95 20.73
C VAL A 168 -7.46 -8.06 21.91
N ASN A 169 -6.92 -6.84 21.98
CA ASN A 169 -7.27 -5.88 23.03
C ASN A 169 -8.76 -5.52 23.03
N TRP A 170 -9.37 -5.29 21.86
CA TRP A 170 -10.81 -5.01 21.76
C TRP A 170 -11.65 -6.18 22.30
N ALA A 171 -11.40 -7.40 21.84
CA ALA A 171 -12.13 -8.58 22.30
C ALA A 171 -11.93 -8.85 23.81
N TRP A 172 -10.72 -8.64 24.31
CA TRP A 172 -10.40 -8.81 25.73
C TRP A 172 -11.12 -7.77 26.60
N GLN A 173 -11.12 -6.49 26.20
CA GLN A 173 -11.78 -5.40 26.94
C GLN A 173 -13.31 -5.53 26.94
N GLU A 174 -13.88 -6.06 25.86
CA GLU A 174 -15.32 -6.37 25.77
C GLU A 174 -15.72 -7.63 26.56
N GLY A 175 -14.75 -8.39 27.09
CA GLY A 175 -15.02 -9.62 27.86
C GLY A 175 -15.47 -10.80 27.00
N VAL A 176 -15.24 -10.75 25.69
CA VAL A 176 -15.64 -11.80 24.73
C VAL A 176 -14.46 -12.59 24.15
N GLY A 177 -13.23 -12.14 24.39
CA GLY A 177 -12.01 -12.80 23.95
C GLY A 177 -11.71 -14.07 24.77
N LEU A 178 -11.36 -15.15 24.08
CA LEU A 178 -10.97 -16.43 24.67
C LEU A 178 -9.63 -16.37 25.41
N SER A 179 -8.72 -15.50 24.95
CA SER A 179 -7.38 -15.34 25.51
C SER A 179 -6.81 -13.95 25.17
N SER A 180 -5.93 -13.45 26.03
CA SER A 180 -5.15 -12.22 25.80
C SER A 180 -3.87 -12.46 24.98
N SER A 181 -3.61 -13.71 24.56
CA SER A 181 -2.51 -14.01 23.65
C SER A 181 -2.68 -13.26 22.34
N ASN A 182 -1.58 -12.68 21.83
CA ASN A 182 -1.59 -11.94 20.57
C ASN A 182 -1.99 -12.82 19.37
N ASP A 183 -1.74 -14.13 19.46
CA ASP A 183 -2.10 -15.09 18.41
C ASP A 183 -3.57 -15.52 18.47
N SER A 184 -4.33 -15.09 19.50
CA SER A 184 -5.80 -15.28 19.55
C SER A 184 -6.49 -14.63 18.35
N PHE A 185 -5.86 -13.63 17.73
CA PHE A 185 -6.30 -13.07 16.45
C PHE A 185 -6.58 -14.14 15.39
N PHE A 186 -5.79 -15.22 15.37
CA PHE A 186 -5.91 -16.26 14.37
C PHE A 186 -7.00 -17.29 14.68
N PHE A 187 -7.44 -17.48 15.92
CA PHE A 187 -8.38 -18.58 16.26
C PHE A 187 -9.62 -18.15 17.05
N ASP A 188 -9.64 -16.96 17.62
CA ASP A 188 -10.78 -16.47 18.38
C ASP A 188 -11.96 -16.13 17.43
N PRO A 189 -13.15 -16.73 17.62
CA PRO A 189 -14.28 -16.53 16.71
C PRO A 189 -14.82 -15.09 16.71
N SER A 190 -14.73 -14.38 17.84
CA SER A 190 -15.13 -12.97 17.94
C SER A 190 -14.18 -12.09 17.15
N ILE A 191 -12.87 -12.31 17.30
CA ILE A 191 -11.85 -11.55 16.55
C ILE A 191 -11.92 -11.84 15.05
N ARG A 192 -12.09 -13.10 14.65
CA ARG A 192 -12.34 -13.50 13.25
C ARG A 192 -13.55 -12.75 12.67
N LYS A 193 -14.63 -12.59 13.45
CA LYS A 193 -15.80 -11.81 13.06
C LYS A 193 -15.50 -10.31 12.92
N TYR A 194 -14.71 -9.72 13.81
CA TYR A 194 -14.30 -8.32 13.72
C TYR A 194 -13.52 -8.06 12.43
N PHE A 195 -12.54 -8.91 12.14
CA PHE A 195 -11.75 -8.79 10.92
C PHE A 195 -12.61 -8.98 9.66
N LYS A 196 -13.53 -9.95 9.63
CA LYS A 196 -14.47 -10.13 8.51
C LYS A 196 -15.36 -8.91 8.28
N ASN A 197 -15.86 -8.28 9.36
CA ASN A 197 -16.65 -7.05 9.24
C ASN A 197 -15.83 -5.88 8.69
N TYR A 198 -14.59 -5.74 9.15
CA TYR A 198 -13.63 -4.78 8.61
C TYR A 198 -13.39 -5.00 7.11
N VAL A 199 -13.04 -6.22 6.70
CA VAL A 199 -12.78 -6.59 5.31
C VAL A 199 -13.99 -6.30 4.42
N LEU A 200 -15.19 -6.68 4.85
CA LEU A 200 -16.43 -6.40 4.11
C LEU A 200 -16.61 -4.89 3.91
N THR A 201 -16.38 -4.10 4.97
CA THR A 201 -16.52 -2.64 4.93
C THR A 201 -15.52 -2.02 3.96
N VAL A 202 -14.24 -2.40 4.03
CA VAL A 202 -13.19 -1.86 3.15
C VAL A 202 -13.44 -2.24 1.68
N LEU A 203 -13.69 -3.52 1.38
CA LEU A 203 -13.86 -3.97 -0.01
C LEU A 203 -15.12 -3.38 -0.66
N THR A 204 -16.18 -3.13 0.12
CA THR A 204 -17.45 -2.58 -0.40
C THR A 204 -17.55 -1.05 -0.28
N ARG A 205 -16.54 -0.38 0.30
CA ARG A 205 -16.43 1.07 0.37
C ARG A 205 -16.58 1.68 -1.03
N LYS A 206 -17.55 2.57 -1.19
CA LYS A 206 -17.67 3.42 -2.38
C LYS A 206 -16.77 4.63 -2.20
N ASN A 207 -15.73 4.73 -3.04
CA ASN A 207 -14.80 5.85 -3.01
C ASN A 207 -15.55 7.17 -3.22
N THR A 208 -15.38 8.14 -2.31
CA THR A 208 -16.11 9.42 -2.35
C THR A 208 -15.68 10.34 -3.51
N ILE A 209 -14.49 10.11 -4.08
CA ILE A 209 -13.94 10.90 -5.19
C ILE A 209 -14.24 10.24 -6.53
N THR A 210 -13.95 8.94 -6.67
CA THR A 210 -14.13 8.23 -7.95
C THR A 210 -15.55 7.68 -8.14
N GLY A 211 -16.29 7.50 -7.04
CA GLY A 211 -17.62 6.87 -7.05
C GLY A 211 -17.60 5.36 -7.27
N ILE A 212 -16.42 4.72 -7.35
CA ILE A 212 -16.25 3.29 -7.61
C ILE A 212 -16.13 2.55 -6.26
N GLN A 213 -16.77 1.39 -6.12
CA GLN A 213 -16.51 0.53 -4.97
C GLN A 213 -15.09 -0.05 -5.06
N TYR A 214 -14.36 -0.15 -3.95
CA TYR A 214 -12.97 -0.61 -3.96
C TYR A 214 -12.81 -1.98 -4.67
N ARG A 215 -13.68 -2.95 -4.39
CA ARG A 215 -13.71 -4.26 -5.09
C ARG A 215 -13.91 -4.19 -6.62
N ASN A 216 -14.32 -3.03 -7.14
CA ASN A 216 -14.55 -2.76 -8.55
C ASN A 216 -13.58 -1.71 -9.11
N ASP A 217 -12.60 -1.21 -8.32
CA ASP A 217 -11.65 -0.19 -8.78
C ASP A 217 -10.34 -0.82 -9.23
N PRO A 218 -10.08 -0.93 -10.55
CA PRO A 218 -8.86 -1.55 -11.05
C PRO A 218 -7.59 -0.76 -10.73
N THR A 219 -7.66 0.42 -10.11
CA THR A 219 -6.47 1.04 -9.51
C THR A 219 -5.84 0.17 -8.43
N ILE A 220 -6.63 -0.66 -7.75
CA ILE A 220 -6.09 -1.64 -6.81
C ILE A 220 -5.49 -2.80 -7.62
N PHE A 221 -4.22 -3.11 -7.34
CA PHE A 221 -3.49 -4.23 -7.94
C PHE A 221 -3.94 -5.55 -7.31
N ALA A 222 -3.93 -5.58 -5.98
CA ALA A 222 -4.27 -6.75 -5.19
C ALA A 222 -4.56 -6.37 -3.73
N TRP A 223 -5.25 -7.27 -3.04
CA TRP A 223 -5.35 -7.26 -1.59
C TRP A 223 -4.22 -8.10 -0.98
N GLU A 224 -3.72 -7.67 0.16
CA GLU A 224 -2.82 -8.45 1.02
C GLU A 224 -3.52 -8.69 2.37
N LEU A 225 -3.63 -9.97 2.77
CA LEU A 225 -4.36 -10.35 3.97
C LEU A 225 -3.82 -9.69 5.24
N ILE A 226 -2.51 -9.80 5.45
CA ILE A 226 -1.85 -9.38 6.69
C ILE A 226 -0.36 -9.15 6.42
N ASN A 227 0.16 -8.02 6.87
CA ASN A 227 1.61 -7.78 6.85
C ASN A 227 2.32 -8.71 7.85
N GLU A 228 3.23 -9.55 7.35
CA GLU A 228 4.16 -10.39 8.12
C GLU A 228 3.52 -11.29 9.19
N PRO A 229 2.53 -12.16 8.85
CA PRO A 229 1.85 -12.97 9.85
C PRO A 229 2.81 -13.94 10.54
N ARG A 230 2.75 -13.97 11.88
CA ARG A 230 3.48 -14.92 12.72
C ARG A 230 2.54 -15.46 13.80
N CYS A 231 2.48 -16.77 13.96
CA CYS A 231 1.70 -17.48 14.98
C CYS A 231 2.66 -18.34 15.83
N MET A 232 3.37 -17.70 16.76
CA MET A 232 4.45 -18.32 17.54
C MET A 232 3.94 -19.33 18.57
N THR A 233 2.66 -19.24 18.95
CA THR A 233 2.00 -20.21 19.84
C THR A 233 1.73 -21.56 19.17
N ASP A 234 1.84 -21.65 17.84
CA ASP A 234 1.66 -22.88 17.07
C ASP A 234 2.74 -23.04 15.98
N PRO A 235 3.98 -23.42 16.34
CA PRO A 235 5.07 -23.59 15.38
C PRO A 235 4.77 -24.55 14.21
N PRO A 236 4.00 -25.65 14.37
CA PRO A 236 3.51 -26.45 13.24
C PRO A 236 2.73 -25.67 12.17
N GLY A 237 2.07 -24.56 12.56
CA GLY A 237 1.43 -23.61 11.65
C GLY A 237 -0.01 -23.98 11.23
N ASP A 238 -0.67 -24.90 11.93
CA ASP A 238 -2.05 -25.31 11.61
C ASP A 238 -3.05 -24.18 11.86
N THR A 239 -2.87 -23.46 12.96
CA THR A 239 -3.70 -22.31 13.37
C THR A 239 -3.65 -21.19 12.34
N LEU A 240 -2.44 -20.86 11.87
CA LEU A 240 -2.27 -19.85 10.83
C LEU A 240 -2.84 -20.34 9.48
N GLN A 241 -2.61 -21.61 9.12
CA GLN A 241 -3.17 -22.17 7.89
C GLN A 241 -4.70 -22.10 7.86
N ASP A 242 -5.38 -22.54 8.92
CA ASP A 242 -6.85 -22.51 9.02
C ASP A 242 -7.40 -21.08 8.87
N TRP A 243 -6.78 -20.11 9.55
CA TRP A 243 -7.15 -18.71 9.42
C TRP A 243 -6.96 -18.18 8.00
N LEU A 244 -5.82 -18.50 7.35
CA LEU A 244 -5.53 -18.06 6.00
C LEU A 244 -6.52 -18.65 4.97
N GLU A 245 -6.89 -19.91 5.10
CA GLU A 245 -7.89 -20.56 4.25
C GLU A 245 -9.27 -19.89 4.40
N GLU A 246 -9.71 -19.66 5.64
CA GLU A 246 -10.98 -19.01 5.93
C GLU A 246 -11.03 -17.57 5.40
N MET A 247 -10.02 -16.75 5.72
CA MET A 247 -10.05 -15.32 5.39
C MET A 247 -9.82 -15.06 3.90
N SER A 248 -8.97 -15.85 3.24
CA SER A 248 -8.77 -15.74 1.80
C SER A 248 -10.03 -16.14 1.01
N ALA A 249 -10.72 -17.22 1.41
CA ALA A 249 -11.99 -17.62 0.81
C ALA A 249 -13.08 -16.56 1.03
N PHE A 250 -13.13 -15.97 2.24
CA PHE A 250 -14.08 -14.90 2.54
C PHE A 250 -13.86 -13.66 1.66
N ILE A 251 -12.62 -13.20 1.50
CA ILE A 251 -12.30 -12.09 0.58
C ILE A 251 -12.76 -12.40 -0.84
N LYS A 252 -12.42 -13.58 -1.37
CA LYS A 252 -12.78 -13.99 -2.73
C LYS A 252 -14.29 -14.16 -2.94
N SER A 253 -15.05 -14.37 -1.87
CA SER A 253 -16.52 -14.39 -1.93
C SER A 253 -17.13 -13.00 -2.15
N ILE A 254 -16.44 -11.94 -1.70
CA ILE A 254 -16.88 -10.54 -1.82
C ILE A 254 -16.34 -9.89 -3.10
N ASP A 255 -15.09 -10.20 -3.45
CA ASP A 255 -14.33 -9.62 -4.56
C ASP A 255 -13.72 -10.73 -5.42
N LYS A 256 -14.23 -10.85 -6.65
CA LYS A 256 -13.76 -11.81 -7.67
C LYS A 256 -12.86 -11.15 -8.72
N ASN A 257 -12.63 -9.85 -8.63
CA ASN A 257 -11.89 -9.07 -9.63
C ASN A 257 -10.41 -8.97 -9.27
N HIS A 258 -10.10 -8.71 -8.00
CA HIS A 258 -8.72 -8.45 -7.56
C HIS A 258 -7.94 -9.72 -7.25
N LEU A 259 -6.63 -9.64 -7.46
CA LEU A 259 -5.67 -10.61 -6.96
C LEU A 259 -5.60 -10.55 -5.42
N LEU A 260 -5.20 -11.65 -4.81
CA LEU A 260 -5.00 -11.78 -3.37
C LEU A 260 -3.64 -12.42 -3.08
N THR A 261 -2.90 -11.84 -2.13
CA THR A 261 -1.73 -12.44 -1.50
C THR A 261 -1.86 -12.44 0.01
N ILE A 262 -0.96 -13.15 0.67
CA ILE A 262 -0.97 -13.27 2.13
C ILE A 262 -0.25 -12.10 2.79
N GLY A 263 0.96 -11.75 2.33
CA GLY A 263 1.87 -10.83 3.03
C GLY A 263 2.94 -11.54 3.87
N LEU A 264 3.29 -12.79 3.50
CA LEU A 264 4.36 -13.55 4.13
C LEU A 264 5.73 -12.91 3.92
N GLU A 265 6.59 -13.07 4.94
CA GLU A 265 8.02 -12.82 4.82
C GLU A 265 8.73 -13.89 3.97
N GLY A 266 8.15 -15.09 3.89
CA GLY A 266 8.62 -16.19 3.05
C GLY A 266 9.29 -17.35 3.81
N PHE A 267 9.22 -17.40 5.14
CA PHE A 267 9.85 -18.49 5.89
C PHE A 267 9.26 -19.87 5.56
N TYR A 268 10.13 -20.85 5.36
CA TYR A 268 9.73 -22.25 5.18
C TYR A 268 9.40 -22.89 6.52
N GLY A 269 8.30 -23.65 6.53
CA GLY A 269 7.84 -24.36 7.71
C GLY A 269 7.99 -25.89 7.59
N PRO A 270 7.39 -26.64 8.53
CA PRO A 270 7.53 -28.09 8.64
C PRO A 270 7.05 -28.89 7.43
N SER A 271 6.19 -28.34 6.55
CA SER A 271 5.75 -29.05 5.34
C SER A 271 6.89 -29.25 4.32
N SER A 272 7.97 -28.47 4.45
CA SER A 272 9.09 -28.46 3.52
C SER A 272 10.43 -28.58 4.25
N PRO A 273 10.69 -29.70 4.98
CA PRO A 273 11.82 -29.81 5.90
C PRO A 273 13.18 -29.65 5.22
N LYS A 274 13.31 -30.06 3.95
CA LYS A 274 14.53 -29.87 3.15
C LYS A 274 14.86 -28.39 2.90
N LYS A 275 13.85 -27.52 2.93
CA LYS A 275 13.96 -26.07 2.71
C LYS A 275 14.27 -25.30 3.98
N ALA A 276 14.29 -25.94 5.15
CA ALA A 276 14.71 -25.30 6.40
C ALA A 276 16.12 -24.67 6.30
N THR A 277 17.00 -25.22 5.46
CA THR A 277 18.36 -24.68 5.21
C THR A 277 18.40 -23.41 4.34
N VAL A 278 17.24 -22.97 3.83
CA VAL A 278 17.07 -21.72 3.08
C VAL A 278 16.67 -20.58 4.01
N ASN A 279 16.00 -20.88 5.13
CA ASN A 279 15.65 -19.87 6.15
C ASN A 279 16.90 -19.15 6.68
N PRO A 280 16.73 -17.91 7.18
CA PRO A 280 17.87 -17.15 7.65
C PRO A 280 18.53 -17.84 8.84
N GLU A 281 17.71 -18.24 9.82
CA GLU A 281 18.15 -18.88 11.05
C GLU A 281 17.07 -19.87 11.53
N GLN A 282 17.40 -20.69 12.53
CA GLN A 282 16.49 -21.72 13.05
C GLN A 282 15.15 -21.14 13.55
N TRP A 283 15.18 -19.93 14.13
CA TRP A 283 13.99 -19.27 14.68
C TRP A 283 12.92 -19.00 13.63
N ALA A 284 13.28 -18.83 12.36
CA ALA A 284 12.34 -18.46 11.30
C ALA A 284 11.26 -19.54 11.09
N SER A 285 11.64 -20.82 11.25
CA SER A 285 10.70 -21.94 11.14
C SER A 285 9.75 -22.08 12.34
N ALA A 286 10.04 -21.41 13.46
CA ALA A 286 9.24 -21.47 14.68
C ALA A 286 8.14 -20.40 14.75
N LEU A 287 8.01 -19.57 13.71
CA LEU A 287 7.04 -18.47 13.67
C LEU A 287 5.64 -18.89 13.21
N GLY A 288 5.40 -20.18 12.97
CA GLY A 288 4.11 -20.73 12.53
C GLY A 288 3.77 -20.44 11.06
N ALA A 289 4.61 -19.71 10.33
CA ALA A 289 4.50 -19.50 8.89
C ALA A 289 5.15 -20.66 8.12
N ASP A 290 4.54 -21.03 6.99
CA ASP A 290 5.05 -22.04 6.08
C ASP A 290 4.80 -21.61 4.64
N PHE A 291 5.81 -21.03 4.00
CA PHE A 291 5.74 -20.47 2.65
C PHE A 291 5.06 -21.40 1.64
N MET A 292 5.43 -22.68 1.62
CA MET A 292 4.91 -23.63 0.65
C MET A 292 3.44 -23.95 0.92
N ARG A 293 3.12 -24.30 2.17
CA ARG A 293 1.75 -24.65 2.56
C ARG A 293 0.80 -23.47 2.43
N ASN A 294 1.19 -22.32 2.98
CA ASN A 294 0.37 -21.10 2.99
C ASN A 294 0.17 -20.57 1.56
N SER A 295 1.24 -20.50 0.75
CA SER A 295 1.12 -19.99 -0.63
C SER A 295 0.37 -20.95 -1.56
N ASN A 296 0.16 -22.22 -1.20
CA ASN A 296 -0.57 -23.18 -2.02
C ASN A 296 -2.11 -23.04 -1.92
N ILE A 297 -2.63 -22.25 -0.98
CA ILE A 297 -4.07 -21.99 -0.81
C ILE A 297 -4.69 -21.51 -2.15
N THR A 298 -5.80 -22.12 -2.59
CA THR A 298 -6.36 -21.88 -3.93
C THR A 298 -6.81 -20.44 -4.17
N SER A 299 -7.36 -19.79 -3.15
CA SER A 299 -7.79 -18.38 -3.15
C SER A 299 -6.62 -17.38 -3.17
N VAL A 300 -5.39 -17.81 -2.92
CA VAL A 300 -4.19 -16.99 -3.00
C VAL A 300 -3.66 -17.02 -4.42
N ASP A 301 -3.60 -15.86 -5.08
CA ASP A 301 -3.23 -15.78 -6.48
C ASP A 301 -1.72 -15.77 -6.68
N PHE A 302 -0.97 -15.11 -5.80
CA PHE A 302 0.49 -15.01 -5.88
C PHE A 302 1.15 -15.04 -4.51
N ALA A 303 2.40 -15.51 -4.48
CA ALA A 303 3.19 -15.58 -3.27
C ALA A 303 3.91 -14.24 -3.00
N SER A 304 4.08 -13.90 -1.73
CA SER A 304 4.83 -12.73 -1.27
C SER A 304 6.02 -13.16 -0.41
N VAL A 305 7.12 -12.42 -0.49
CA VAL A 305 8.38 -12.67 0.23
C VAL A 305 9.02 -11.34 0.61
N HIS A 306 9.58 -11.22 1.81
CA HIS A 306 10.31 -10.04 2.27
C HIS A 306 11.82 -10.30 2.26
N ILE A 307 12.65 -9.26 2.37
CA ILE A 307 14.11 -9.36 2.34
C ILE A 307 14.74 -8.31 3.28
N TYR A 308 15.17 -8.76 4.47
CA TYR A 308 15.85 -7.91 5.48
C TYR A 308 17.10 -8.59 6.07
N PRO A 309 18.16 -8.77 5.26
CA PRO A 309 19.32 -9.56 5.67
C PRO A 309 20.08 -8.98 6.87
N ASP A 310 19.98 -7.69 7.16
CA ASP A 310 20.60 -7.04 8.31
C ASP A 310 19.76 -7.10 9.59
N GLN A 311 18.44 -7.21 9.47
CA GLN A 311 17.58 -7.57 10.60
C GLN A 311 17.69 -9.06 10.94
N TRP A 312 17.80 -9.92 9.92
CA TRP A 312 17.89 -11.36 10.12
C TRP A 312 19.29 -11.83 10.56
N PHE A 313 20.34 -11.12 10.13
CA PHE A 313 21.73 -11.47 10.45
C PHE A 313 22.51 -10.29 11.04
N HIS A 314 22.83 -10.40 12.32
CA HIS A 314 23.64 -9.40 13.02
C HIS A 314 25.16 -9.60 12.82
N GLY A 315 25.61 -10.83 12.53
CA GLY A 315 27.04 -11.16 12.44
C GLY A 315 27.64 -11.24 11.03
N LEU A 316 26.82 -11.26 9.98
CA LEU A 316 27.28 -11.45 8.61
C LEU A 316 27.79 -10.15 7.98
N ARG A 317 28.86 -10.26 7.18
CA ARG A 317 29.35 -9.15 6.35
C ARG A 317 28.42 -8.93 5.15
N PHE A 318 28.56 -7.76 4.51
CA PHE A 318 27.72 -7.37 3.38
C PHE A 318 27.69 -8.41 2.24
N GLU A 319 28.85 -8.94 1.82
CA GLU A 319 28.89 -9.93 0.72
C GLU A 319 28.19 -11.24 1.09
N GLU A 320 28.27 -11.67 2.34
CA GLU A 320 27.57 -12.87 2.83
C GLU A 320 26.05 -12.64 2.84
N LYS A 321 25.62 -11.47 3.33
CA LYS A 321 24.22 -11.02 3.27
C LYS A 321 23.70 -11.00 1.83
N ARG A 322 24.47 -10.44 0.89
CA ARG A 322 24.11 -10.35 -0.54
C ARG A 322 24.02 -11.73 -1.19
N ASN A 323 24.96 -12.64 -0.88
CA ASN A 323 24.93 -14.02 -1.35
C ASN A 323 23.71 -14.78 -0.81
N TYR A 324 23.39 -14.59 0.48
CA TYR A 324 22.19 -15.14 1.08
C TYR A 324 20.92 -14.63 0.36
N VAL A 325 20.80 -13.33 0.11
CA VAL A 325 19.65 -12.75 -0.60
C VAL A 325 19.48 -13.37 -2.00
N SER A 326 20.58 -13.59 -2.72
CA SER A 326 20.52 -14.29 -4.02
C SER A 326 19.98 -15.72 -3.89
N LYS A 327 20.47 -16.50 -2.92
CA LYS A 327 19.99 -17.86 -2.63
C LYS A 327 18.52 -17.87 -2.22
N TRP A 328 18.12 -16.92 -1.36
CA TRP A 328 16.77 -16.72 -0.89
C TRP A 328 15.81 -16.50 -2.06
N MET A 329 16.11 -15.52 -2.93
CA MET A 329 15.26 -15.21 -4.08
C MET A 329 15.17 -16.37 -5.07
N HIS A 330 16.30 -17.02 -5.39
CA HIS A 330 16.30 -18.13 -6.34
C HIS A 330 15.48 -19.33 -5.84
N SER A 331 15.55 -19.64 -4.54
CA SER A 331 14.78 -20.74 -3.95
C SER A 331 13.27 -20.50 -4.07
N HIS A 332 12.80 -19.30 -3.71
CA HIS A 332 11.37 -18.95 -3.79
C HIS A 332 10.84 -18.90 -5.22
N ILE A 333 11.63 -18.34 -6.16
CA ILE A 333 11.28 -18.33 -7.58
C ILE A 333 11.20 -19.76 -8.12
N GLU A 334 12.15 -20.62 -7.76
CA GLU A 334 12.16 -22.02 -8.19
C GLU A 334 10.95 -22.80 -7.66
N ASP A 335 10.58 -22.63 -6.39
CA ASP A 335 9.42 -23.28 -5.81
C ASP A 335 8.11 -22.79 -6.45
N CYS A 336 8.04 -21.50 -6.79
CA CYS A 336 6.91 -20.94 -7.51
C CYS A 336 6.83 -21.39 -8.97
N ASP A 337 7.98 -21.59 -9.63
CA ASP A 337 8.06 -22.12 -10.99
C ASP A 337 7.67 -23.60 -11.05
N LYS A 338 8.15 -24.40 -10.09
CA LYS A 338 8.10 -25.86 -10.17
C LYS A 338 6.91 -26.47 -9.44
N GLU A 339 6.59 -25.95 -8.26
CA GLU A 339 5.62 -26.57 -7.35
C GLU A 339 4.33 -25.77 -7.28
N LEU A 340 4.38 -24.50 -6.85
CA LEU A 340 3.16 -23.70 -6.59
C LEU A 340 2.46 -23.24 -7.87
N LYS A 341 3.20 -23.08 -8.98
CA LYS A 341 2.69 -22.54 -10.26
C LYS A 341 2.01 -21.18 -10.11
N LYS A 342 2.57 -20.32 -9.26
CA LYS A 342 2.10 -18.95 -9.00
C LYS A 342 3.21 -17.94 -9.27
N PRO A 343 2.88 -16.67 -9.56
CA PRO A 343 3.86 -15.59 -9.48
C PRO A 343 4.37 -15.44 -8.04
N VAL A 344 5.61 -14.97 -7.89
CA VAL A 344 6.16 -14.52 -6.61
C VAL A 344 6.62 -13.07 -6.70
N MET A 345 6.23 -12.30 -5.70
CA MET A 345 6.55 -10.88 -5.52
C MET A 345 7.42 -10.72 -4.28
N PHE A 346 8.52 -9.97 -4.40
CA PHE A 346 9.32 -9.58 -3.25
C PHE A 346 8.80 -8.23 -2.73
N THR A 347 7.77 -8.30 -1.88
CA THR A 347 6.93 -7.16 -1.49
C THR A 347 7.59 -6.19 -0.54
N GLU A 348 8.71 -6.59 0.06
CA GLU A 348 9.61 -5.70 0.80
C GLU A 348 11.07 -6.12 0.58
N TYR A 349 11.94 -5.13 0.40
CA TYR A 349 13.38 -5.33 0.54
C TYR A 349 14.08 -4.05 0.98
N GLY A 350 15.06 -4.18 1.87
CA GLY A 350 15.77 -3.05 2.44
C GLY A 350 17.20 -3.38 2.88
N LEU A 351 18.01 -2.33 3.06
CA LEU A 351 19.27 -2.39 3.81
C LEU A 351 19.37 -1.12 4.66
N SER A 352 19.40 -1.26 5.98
CA SER A 352 19.43 -0.18 6.96
C SER A 352 20.66 0.71 6.78
N ASP A 353 20.47 2.03 6.87
CA ASP A 353 21.58 2.99 6.92
C ASP A 353 22.21 3.13 8.31
N GLN A 354 21.61 2.51 9.33
CA GLN A 354 22.16 2.45 10.69
C GLN A 354 23.11 1.27 10.90
N ASN A 355 23.39 0.47 9.86
CA ASN A 355 24.44 -0.55 9.90
C ASN A 355 25.80 0.10 10.21
N LYS A 356 26.58 -0.46 11.14
CA LYS A 356 27.85 0.11 11.61
C LYS A 356 28.84 0.47 10.49
N ASP A 357 28.90 -0.34 9.43
CA ASP A 357 29.79 -0.16 8.28
C ASP A 357 29.01 0.20 6.99
N PHE A 358 27.88 0.90 7.15
CA PHE A 358 27.01 1.24 6.04
C PHE A 358 27.71 2.14 5.03
N GLN A 359 27.62 1.75 3.76
CA GLN A 359 27.93 2.61 2.63
C GLN A 359 26.76 2.58 1.66
N LEU A 360 26.40 3.74 1.10
CA LEU A 360 25.33 3.83 0.11
C LEU A 360 25.54 2.87 -1.09
N SER A 361 26.80 2.60 -1.45
CA SER A 361 27.19 1.63 -2.47
C SER A 361 26.75 0.20 -2.17
N GLN A 362 26.65 -0.18 -0.89
CA GLN A 362 26.13 -1.50 -0.46
C GLN A 362 24.63 -1.60 -0.75
N ARG A 363 23.86 -0.54 -0.45
CA ARG A 363 22.42 -0.47 -0.77
C ARG A 363 22.21 -0.55 -2.29
N GLU A 364 23.02 0.17 -3.08
CA GLU A 364 22.99 0.06 -4.55
C GLU A 364 23.29 -1.36 -5.05
N GLN A 365 24.34 -2.01 -4.54
CA GLN A 365 24.73 -3.36 -4.95
C GLN A 365 23.67 -4.41 -4.59
N LEU A 366 23.06 -4.31 -3.41
CA LEU A 366 21.97 -5.20 -3.01
C LEU A 366 20.75 -5.00 -3.91
N TYR A 367 20.34 -3.76 -4.14
CA TYR A 367 19.17 -3.45 -4.97
C TYR A 367 19.38 -3.88 -6.42
N ARG A 368 20.59 -3.70 -6.96
CA ARG A 368 20.97 -4.20 -8.28
C ARG A 368 20.88 -5.72 -8.36
N THR A 369 21.35 -6.43 -7.32
CA THR A 369 21.27 -7.89 -7.25
C THR A 369 19.82 -8.37 -7.34
N ILE A 370 18.93 -7.79 -6.53
CA ILE A 370 17.50 -8.12 -6.50
C ILE A 370 16.86 -7.84 -7.86
N GLN A 371 17.06 -6.64 -8.40
CA GLN A 371 16.49 -6.22 -9.68
C GLN A 371 17.00 -7.05 -10.86
N ASP A 372 18.28 -7.45 -10.87
CA ASP A 372 18.81 -8.31 -11.93
C ASP A 372 18.27 -9.74 -11.84
N ILE A 373 17.99 -10.27 -10.64
CA ILE A 373 17.31 -11.57 -10.48
C ILE A 373 15.89 -11.51 -11.04
N ILE A 374 15.12 -10.48 -10.69
CA ILE A 374 13.77 -10.26 -11.25
C ILE A 374 13.82 -10.13 -12.77
N TYR A 375 14.73 -9.31 -13.30
CA TYR A 375 14.87 -9.15 -14.74
C TYR A 375 15.24 -10.46 -15.45
N LYS A 376 16.14 -11.27 -14.87
CA LYS A 376 16.50 -12.59 -15.42
C LYS A 376 15.31 -13.55 -15.40
N SER A 377 14.51 -13.54 -14.33
CA SER A 377 13.27 -14.33 -14.25
C SER A 377 12.27 -13.90 -15.33
N ALA A 378 12.03 -12.59 -15.45
CA ALA A 378 11.15 -12.01 -16.47
C ALA A 378 11.58 -12.36 -17.92
N LYS A 379 12.88 -12.31 -18.23
CA LYS A 379 13.39 -12.73 -19.55
C LYS A 379 13.10 -14.19 -19.87
N LYS A 380 13.07 -15.05 -18.85
CA LYS A 380 12.78 -16.48 -18.97
C LYS A 380 11.29 -16.80 -18.84
N LYS A 381 10.43 -15.80 -18.65
CA LYS A 381 9.00 -15.96 -18.32
C LYS A 381 8.78 -16.80 -17.05
N GLY A 382 9.71 -16.69 -16.09
CA GLY A 382 9.61 -17.33 -14.78
C GLY A 382 8.68 -16.59 -13.81
N SER A 383 8.50 -17.17 -12.63
CA SER A 383 7.58 -16.73 -11.59
C SER A 383 7.98 -15.44 -10.87
N GLY A 384 9.25 -15.04 -10.97
CA GLY A 384 9.77 -13.82 -10.34
C GLY A 384 9.15 -12.58 -10.97
N ALA A 385 8.04 -12.13 -10.39
CA ALA A 385 7.12 -11.20 -11.03
C ALA A 385 7.40 -9.74 -10.70
N GLY A 386 8.15 -9.46 -9.65
CA GLY A 386 8.52 -8.10 -9.28
C GLY A 386 9.07 -7.97 -7.87
N ALA A 387 9.52 -6.75 -7.56
CA ALA A 387 10.05 -6.40 -6.24
C ALA A 387 9.69 -4.96 -5.86
N LEU A 388 9.52 -4.72 -4.57
CA LEU A 388 9.11 -3.43 -3.99
C LEU A 388 10.12 -2.99 -2.92
N VAL A 389 10.75 -1.85 -3.14
CA VAL A 389 11.68 -1.26 -2.16
C VAL A 389 10.92 -0.92 -0.88
N TRP A 390 11.47 -1.29 0.28
CA TRP A 390 11.15 -0.67 1.57
C TRP A 390 12.25 0.35 1.92
N GLN A 391 11.98 1.65 2.00
CA GLN A 391 10.74 2.34 1.62
C GLN A 391 11.03 3.75 1.10
N PHE A 392 10.07 4.34 0.38
CA PHE A 392 10.23 5.68 -0.19
C PHE A 392 9.39 6.76 0.49
N PHE A 393 10.01 7.94 0.56
CA PHE A 393 9.48 9.18 1.12
C PHE A 393 9.69 10.36 0.17
N VAL A 394 9.06 11.48 0.52
CA VAL A 394 9.41 12.83 0.02
C VAL A 394 10.18 13.61 1.10
N GLU A 395 10.69 14.79 0.76
CA GLU A 395 11.34 15.68 1.70
C GLU A 395 10.50 16.01 2.94
N GLY A 396 11.16 16.11 4.10
CA GLY A 396 10.51 16.50 5.35
C GLY A 396 9.63 15.40 5.93
N MET A 397 10.03 14.13 5.77
CA MET A 397 9.35 12.94 6.32
C MET A 397 10.31 12.03 7.11
N GLN A 398 11.45 12.56 7.57
CA GLN A 398 12.50 11.79 8.24
C GLN A 398 11.99 11.07 9.51
N GLU A 399 11.03 11.67 10.21
CA GLU A 399 10.37 11.10 11.40
C GLU A 399 9.57 9.81 11.14
N TYR A 400 9.25 9.51 9.88
CA TYR A 400 8.55 8.28 9.48
C TYR A 400 9.51 7.17 9.04
N SER A 401 10.82 7.46 8.99
CA SER A 401 11.83 6.49 8.58
C SER A 401 12.17 5.52 9.71
N ASP A 402 12.33 4.25 9.35
CA ASP A 402 12.71 3.13 10.21
C ASP A 402 14.08 2.56 9.81
N ASP A 403 15.05 3.43 9.53
CA ASP A 403 16.42 3.13 9.05
C ASP A 403 16.53 2.69 7.58
N PHE A 404 15.43 2.33 6.93
CA PHE A 404 15.39 1.94 5.51
C PHE A 404 14.93 3.07 4.58
N GLY A 405 14.33 4.11 5.15
CA GLY A 405 13.74 5.21 4.43
C GLY A 405 14.71 5.95 3.52
N MET A 406 14.22 6.32 2.34
CA MET A 406 14.94 7.27 1.50
C MET A 406 14.04 8.12 0.62
N VAL A 407 14.53 9.30 0.28
CA VAL A 407 14.00 10.12 -0.82
C VAL A 407 14.79 9.74 -2.07
N PRO A 408 14.22 8.94 -3.00
CA PRO A 408 15.01 8.24 -4.02
C PRO A 408 15.76 9.21 -4.95
N TRP A 409 15.20 10.37 -5.30
CA TRP A 409 15.85 11.37 -6.15
C TRP A 409 16.98 12.15 -5.47
N GLN A 410 17.11 12.06 -4.14
CA GLN A 410 18.28 12.58 -3.42
C GLN A 410 19.46 11.59 -3.42
N SER A 411 19.24 10.37 -3.92
CA SER A 411 20.28 9.36 -4.13
C SER A 411 20.44 9.08 -5.64
N PRO A 412 21.28 9.85 -6.37
CA PRO A 412 21.42 9.69 -7.81
C PRO A 412 21.71 8.25 -8.30
N PRO A 413 22.54 7.43 -7.60
CA PRO A 413 22.78 6.05 -8.01
C PRO A 413 21.51 5.18 -7.92
N ILE A 414 20.77 5.26 -6.82
CA ILE A 414 19.53 4.50 -6.63
C ILE A 414 18.44 4.98 -7.60
N TYR A 415 18.28 6.30 -7.75
CA TYR A 415 17.34 6.88 -8.71
C TYR A 415 17.60 6.39 -10.15
N LYS A 416 18.88 6.38 -10.56
CA LYS A 416 19.30 5.90 -11.88
C LYS A 416 19.02 4.40 -12.03
N LEU A 417 19.42 3.60 -11.05
CA LEU A 417 19.21 2.15 -11.03
C LEU A 417 17.72 1.79 -11.16
N THR A 418 16.85 2.44 -10.39
CA THR A 418 15.39 2.21 -10.41
C THR A 418 14.80 2.49 -11.78
N ILE A 419 15.14 3.61 -12.41
CA ILE A 419 14.67 3.95 -13.77
C ILE A 419 15.16 2.93 -14.80
N GLU A 420 16.44 2.55 -14.72
CA GLU A 420 17.02 1.56 -15.64
C GLU A 420 16.29 0.21 -15.56
N HIS A 421 15.95 -0.24 -14.35
CA HIS A 421 15.19 -1.46 -14.16
C HIS A 421 13.76 -1.35 -14.69
N SER A 422 13.05 -0.26 -14.42
CA SER A 422 11.72 0.02 -15.02
C SER A 422 11.77 -0.07 -16.55
N CYS A 423 12.79 0.55 -17.17
CA CYS A 423 12.98 0.48 -18.62
C CYS A 423 13.34 -0.92 -19.13
N LYS A 424 14.12 -1.70 -18.38
CA LYS A 424 14.42 -3.11 -18.70
C LYS A 424 13.15 -3.96 -18.73
N LEU A 425 12.29 -3.85 -17.71
CA LEU A 425 11.03 -4.60 -17.65
C LEU A 425 10.04 -4.14 -18.73
N ALA A 426 9.88 -2.82 -18.93
CA ALA A 426 8.99 -2.27 -19.95
C ALA A 426 9.33 -2.74 -21.38
N ARG A 427 10.62 -3.00 -21.67
CA ARG A 427 11.04 -3.61 -22.95
C ARG A 427 10.54 -5.04 -23.10
N ILE A 428 10.60 -5.85 -22.04
CA ILE A 428 10.09 -7.24 -22.06
C ILE A 428 8.58 -7.25 -22.27
N GLN A 429 7.87 -6.33 -21.64
CA GLN A 429 6.40 -6.24 -21.69
C GLN A 429 5.87 -5.64 -22.99
N GLY A 430 6.72 -4.99 -23.78
CA GLY A 430 6.31 -4.21 -24.96
C GLY A 430 5.64 -2.86 -24.62
N LEU A 431 5.65 -2.43 -23.35
CA LEU A 431 4.97 -1.20 -22.90
C LEU A 431 5.65 0.10 -23.34
N ILE A 432 6.92 0.07 -23.77
CA ILE A 432 7.60 1.26 -24.31
C ILE A 432 6.90 1.82 -25.55
N GLN A 433 6.17 0.98 -26.29
CA GLN A 433 5.44 1.43 -27.48
C GLN A 433 4.09 2.08 -27.13
N GLU A 434 3.52 1.77 -25.96
CA GLU A 434 2.14 2.13 -25.59
C GLU A 434 2.06 3.24 -24.55
N ASN A 435 3.03 3.31 -23.63
CA ASN A 435 3.03 4.32 -22.58
C ASN A 435 4.04 5.43 -22.93
N GLY A 436 3.53 6.53 -23.51
CA GLY A 436 4.33 7.66 -23.99
C GLY A 436 5.29 8.25 -22.94
N ASN A 437 4.90 8.24 -21.66
CA ASN A 437 5.76 8.68 -20.56
C ASN A 437 6.95 7.73 -20.34
N LEU A 438 6.72 6.42 -20.32
CA LEU A 438 7.79 5.41 -20.24
C LEU A 438 8.68 5.46 -21.48
N LYS A 439 8.11 5.68 -22.67
CA LYS A 439 8.89 5.85 -23.91
C LYS A 439 9.86 7.02 -23.80
N GLN A 440 9.38 8.19 -23.38
CA GLN A 440 10.20 9.38 -23.21
C GLN A 440 11.26 9.21 -22.12
N LEU A 441 10.90 8.56 -21.00
CA LEU A 441 11.81 8.24 -19.91
C LEU A 441 12.96 7.34 -20.38
N CYS A 442 12.64 6.29 -21.15
CA CYS A 442 13.60 5.29 -21.59
C CYS A 442 14.36 5.67 -22.87
N SER A 443 13.90 6.66 -23.65
CA SER A 443 14.58 7.12 -24.88
C SER A 443 15.65 8.18 -24.62
N LYS A 444 15.53 8.98 -23.54
CA LYS A 444 16.50 10.04 -23.17
C LYS A 444 17.85 9.53 -22.66
N ARG A 445 18.06 8.21 -22.60
CA ARG A 445 19.24 7.56 -22.00
C ARG A 445 19.87 6.50 -22.91
N LYS A 446 19.76 6.66 -24.23
CA LYS A 446 20.55 5.86 -25.18
C LYS A 446 21.98 6.36 -25.27
#